data_AF-A0A938L002-F1
#
_entry.id   AF-A0A938L002-F1
#
_cell.length_a   1.000
_cell.length_b   1.000
_cell.length_c   1.000
_cell.angle_alpha   90.00
_cell.angle_beta   90.00
_cell.angle_gamma   90.00
#
_symmetry.space_group_name_H-M   'P 1'
#
loop_
_entity.id
_entity.type
_entity.pdbx_description
1 polymer ?
#
loop_
_entity_poly.entity_id
_entity_poly.type
_entity_poly.pdbx_seq_one_letter_code
_entity_poly.pdbx_strand_id
1 'polypeptide(L)'
;MNATDRAPLVRGWTPRAATRALGAFAWSGVWIPYALIGLVQIAAGAVYLANRSSGVAAGFDSFPLDDGWIHMVYARSFAQSLQFFYNPGEPESGMTSPLWAV
;
A
#
# COMPACT_ATOMS: atom_id res chain seq x y z
N MET A 1 -44.17 26.67 -37.07
CA MET A 1 -43.29 26.00 -36.08
C MET A 1 -42.43 25.00 -36.85
N ASN A 2 -41.15 25.31 -37.04
CA ASN A 2 -40.25 24.52 -37.90
C ASN A 2 -39.38 23.60 -37.03
N ALA A 3 -39.38 22.31 -37.35
CA ALA A 3 -38.74 21.24 -36.58
C ALA A 3 -37.24 21.10 -36.94
N THR A 4 -36.47 22.15 -36.73
CA THR A 4 -35.02 22.18 -37.03
C THR A 4 -34.15 22.49 -35.81
N ASP A 5 -34.62 22.19 -34.61
CA ASP A 5 -33.80 22.21 -33.39
C ASP A 5 -33.13 20.83 -33.22
N ARG A 6 -32.13 20.54 -34.07
CA ARG A 6 -31.31 19.33 -33.94
C ARG A 6 -30.08 19.65 -33.10
N ALA A 7 -30.00 18.96 -31.96
CA ALA A 7 -28.92 18.98 -30.99
C ALA A 7 -27.52 18.95 -31.63
N PRO A 8 -26.50 19.57 -31.00
CA PRO A 8 -25.15 19.58 -31.52
C PRO A 8 -24.59 18.15 -31.58
N LEU A 9 -24.12 17.77 -32.78
CA LEU A 9 -23.43 16.51 -33.04
C LEU A 9 -22.27 16.32 -32.07
N VAL A 10 -22.38 15.33 -31.18
CA VAL A 10 -21.31 14.91 -30.28
C VAL A 10 -20.11 14.51 -31.14
N ARG A 11 -19.07 15.33 -31.12
CA ARG A 11 -17.88 15.21 -31.96
C ARG A 11 -17.06 13.96 -31.55
N GLY A 12 -17.27 12.86 -32.26
CA GLY A 12 -16.21 12.00 -32.81
C GLY A 12 -15.22 11.29 -31.88
N TRP A 13 -15.55 10.97 -30.62
CA TRP A 13 -14.69 10.08 -29.83
C TRP A 13 -14.86 8.63 -30.32
N THR A 14 -13.88 8.12 -31.07
CA THR A 14 -13.89 6.73 -31.55
C THR A 14 -13.01 5.86 -30.65
N PRO A 15 -13.42 4.62 -30.35
CA PRO A 15 -12.63 3.71 -29.52
C PRO A 15 -11.18 3.55 -29.99
N ARG A 16 -10.94 3.58 -31.31
CA ARG A 16 -9.60 3.46 -31.91
C ARG A 16 -8.68 4.63 -31.56
N ALA A 17 -9.20 5.85 -31.45
CA ALA A 17 -8.41 7.02 -31.03
C ALA A 17 -7.99 6.90 -29.56
N ALA A 18 -8.90 6.42 -28.72
CA ALA A 18 -8.63 6.14 -27.31
C ALA A 18 -7.56 5.06 -27.13
N THR A 19 -7.66 3.95 -27.87
CA THR A 19 -6.66 2.85 -27.79
C THR A 19 -5.27 3.31 -28.22
N ARG A 20 -5.16 4.15 -29.26
CA ARG A 20 -3.87 4.69 -29.72
C ARG A 20 -3.27 5.68 -28.72
N ALA A 21 -4.10 6.51 -28.09
CA ALA A 21 -3.67 7.46 -27.07
C ALA A 21 -3.17 6.74 -25.79
N LEU A 22 -3.90 5.71 -25.33
CA LEU A 22 -3.48 4.86 -24.20
C LEU A 22 -2.18 4.10 -24.52
N GLY A 23 -2.05 3.59 -25.75
CA GLY A 23 -0.80 2.99 -26.24
C GLY A 23 0.35 3.99 -26.21
N ALA A 24 0.18 5.17 -26.84
CA ALA A 24 1.22 6.20 -26.84
C ALA A 24 1.62 6.65 -25.43
N PHE A 25 0.67 6.74 -24.50
CA PHE A 25 0.94 7.04 -23.09
C PHE A 25 1.74 5.92 -22.40
N ALA A 26 1.41 4.65 -22.63
CA ALA A 26 2.16 3.51 -22.10
C ALA A 26 3.62 3.48 -22.59
N TRP A 27 3.88 3.92 -23.83
CA TRP A 27 5.21 3.98 -24.43
C TRP A 27 5.92 5.34 -24.29
N SER A 28 5.33 6.30 -23.56
CA SER A 28 5.85 7.69 -23.47
C SER A 28 7.12 7.86 -22.61
N GLY A 29 7.63 6.79 -21.99
CA GLY A 29 8.78 6.85 -21.09
C GLY A 29 8.50 7.50 -19.74
N VAL A 30 7.29 8.05 -19.52
CA VAL A 30 6.89 8.70 -18.25
C VAL A 30 7.01 7.78 -17.04
N TRP A 31 6.96 6.45 -17.24
CA TRP A 31 7.08 5.43 -16.20
C TRP A 31 8.51 5.15 -15.76
N ILE A 32 9.51 5.51 -16.55
CA ILE A 32 10.93 5.24 -16.27
C ILE A 32 11.36 5.79 -14.90
N PRO A 33 11.11 7.07 -14.53
CA PRO A 33 11.50 7.57 -13.22
C PRO A 33 10.80 6.82 -12.07
N TYR A 34 9.52 6.47 -12.22
CA TYR A 34 8.79 5.71 -11.21
C TYR A 34 9.33 4.28 -11.07
N ALA A 35 9.69 3.63 -12.18
CA ALA A 35 10.33 2.33 -12.17
C ALA A 35 11.70 2.37 -11.48
N LEU A 36 12.51 3.41 -11.75
CA LEU A 36 13.80 3.61 -11.09
C LEU A 36 13.64 3.84 -9.59
N ILE A 37 12.68 4.67 -9.17
CA ILE A 37 12.37 4.86 -7.74
C ILE A 37 11.93 3.54 -7.12
N GLY A 38 11.06 2.79 -7.78
CA GLY A 38 10.64 1.46 -7.33
C GLY A 38 11.80 0.49 -7.16
N LEU A 39 12.73 0.45 -8.12
CA LEU A 39 13.95 -0.37 -8.03
C LEU A 39 14.85 0.05 -6.87
N VAL A 40 15.04 1.36 -6.65
CA VAL A 40 15.81 1.87 -5.51
C VAL A 40 15.18 1.45 -4.18
N GLN A 41 13.85 1.53 -4.06
CA GLN A 41 13.13 1.12 -2.84
C GLN A 41 13.26 -0.38 -2.58
N ILE A 42 13.13 -1.22 -3.63
CA ILE A 42 13.33 -2.67 -3.52
C ILE A 42 14.78 -2.98 -3.09
N ALA A 43 15.77 -2.31 -3.70
CA ALA A 43 17.17 -2.52 -3.36
C ALA A 43 17.46 -2.10 -1.91
N ALA A 44 16.96 -0.96 -1.47
CA ALA A 44 17.10 -0.50 -0.08
C ALA A 44 16.45 -1.48 0.91
N GLY A 45 15.24 -1.97 0.59
CA GLY A 45 14.56 -2.99 1.39
C GLY A 45 15.34 -4.30 1.45
N ALA A 46 15.91 -4.76 0.34
CA ALA A 46 16.74 -5.96 0.32
C ALA A 46 18.02 -5.81 1.16
N VAL A 47 18.69 -4.65 1.08
CA VAL A 47 19.86 -4.34 1.91
C VAL A 47 19.47 -4.33 3.39
N TYR A 48 18.32 -3.73 3.72
CA TYR A 48 17.81 -3.69 5.09
C TYR A 48 17.55 -5.10 5.64
N LEU A 49 16.84 -5.95 4.89
CA LEU A 49 16.54 -7.33 5.31
C LEU A 49 17.80 -8.21 5.38
N ALA A 50 18.80 -7.97 4.53
CA ALA A 50 20.07 -8.71 4.58
C ALA A 50 20.98 -8.25 5.72
N ASN A 51 20.79 -7.04 6.25
CA ASN A 51 21.66 -6.49 7.29
C ASN A 51 21.37 -7.11 8.67
N ARG A 52 22.32 -7.88 9.17
CA ARG A 52 22.26 -8.59 10.46
C ARG A 52 22.75 -7.76 11.64
N SER A 53 23.17 -6.50 11.43
CA SER A 53 23.87 -5.70 12.45
C SER A 53 23.01 -5.31 13.66
N SER A 54 21.68 -5.43 13.57
CA SER A 54 20.76 -5.12 14.68
C SER A 54 20.73 -6.17 15.80
N GLY A 55 21.44 -7.30 15.65
CA GLY A 55 21.55 -8.36 16.67
C GLY A 55 20.28 -9.20 16.87
N VAL A 56 19.16 -8.78 16.29
CA VAL A 56 17.94 -9.57 16.11
C VAL A 56 17.98 -10.14 14.69
N ALA A 57 17.41 -11.32 14.45
CA ALA A 57 17.25 -11.87 13.11
C ALA A 57 16.22 -11.06 12.27
N ALA A 58 16.41 -9.74 12.17
CA ALA A 58 15.47 -8.74 11.69
C ALA A 58 15.10 -8.86 10.20
N GLY A 59 15.73 -9.77 9.47
CA GLY A 59 15.55 -9.91 8.03
C GLY A 59 14.47 -10.92 7.64
N PHE A 60 14.91 -12.17 7.54
CA PHE A 60 14.12 -13.25 6.93
C PHE A 60 13.45 -14.19 7.95
N ASP A 61 13.92 -14.16 9.20
CA ASP A 61 13.50 -15.13 10.23
C ASP A 61 12.67 -14.46 11.35
N SER A 62 12.30 -13.18 11.18
CA SER A 62 11.58 -12.36 12.16
C SER A 62 10.79 -11.24 11.50
N PHE A 63 10.00 -10.49 12.27
CA PHE A 63 9.40 -9.26 11.78
C PHE A 63 10.45 -8.17 11.60
N PRO A 64 10.58 -7.60 10.38
CA PRO A 64 11.55 -6.56 10.11
C PRO A 64 11.18 -5.22 10.72
N LEU A 65 9.89 -5.01 11.03
CA LEU A 65 9.39 -3.78 11.64
C LEU A 65 8.78 -4.09 13.02
N ASP A 66 8.80 -3.09 13.89
CA ASP A 66 8.20 -3.10 15.23
C ASP A 66 6.68 -3.39 15.19
N ASP A 67 5.97 -2.88 14.20
CA ASP A 67 4.54 -3.14 14.01
C ASP A 67 4.21 -4.64 14.01
N GLY A 68 5.02 -5.46 13.31
CA GLY A 68 4.79 -6.91 13.26
C GLY A 68 4.92 -7.56 14.64
N TRP A 69 5.89 -7.09 15.44
CA TRP A 69 6.05 -7.52 16.83
C TRP A 69 4.89 -7.09 17.72
N ILE A 70 4.42 -5.85 17.59
CA ILE A 70 3.29 -5.32 18.34
C ILE A 70 2.02 -6.14 18.06
N HIS A 71 1.73 -6.43 16.80
CA HIS A 71 0.57 -7.24 16.42
C HIS A 71 0.66 -8.67 16.95
N MET A 72 1.85 -9.27 16.95
CA MET A 72 2.06 -10.60 17.53
C MET A 72 1.78 -10.62 19.03
N VAL A 73 2.21 -9.60 19.78
CA VAL A 73 1.91 -9.49 21.22
C VAL A 73 0.41 -9.43 21.45
N TYR A 74 -0.32 -8.59 20.72
CA TYR A 74 -1.78 -8.50 20.83
C TYR A 74 -2.48 -9.81 20.43
N ALA A 75 -2.04 -10.48 19.36
CA ALA A 75 -2.59 -11.76 18.94
C ALA A 75 -2.39 -12.84 20.02
N ARG A 76 -1.21 -12.86 20.66
CA ARG A 76 -0.92 -13.76 21.78
C ARG A 76 -1.82 -13.47 22.97
N SER A 77 -1.92 -12.21 23.38
CA SER A 77 -2.76 -11.80 24.51
C SER A 77 -4.23 -12.14 24.26
N PHE A 78 -4.74 -11.84 23.06
CA PHE A 78 -6.11 -12.20 22.69
C PHE A 78 -6.33 -13.72 22.75
N ALA A 79 -5.39 -14.52 22.25
CA ALA A 79 -5.50 -15.98 22.31
C ALA A 79 -5.49 -16.54 23.75
N GLN A 80 -4.87 -15.84 24.71
CA GLN A 80 -4.71 -16.30 26.09
C GLN A 80 -5.79 -15.77 27.04
N SER A 81 -6.21 -14.53 26.88
CA SER A 81 -7.12 -13.84 27.81
C SER A 81 -8.39 -13.30 27.16
N LEU A 82 -8.53 -13.39 25.83
CA LEU A 82 -9.59 -12.75 25.05
C LEU A 82 -9.62 -11.22 25.22
N GLN A 83 -8.47 -10.64 25.57
CA GLN A 83 -8.29 -9.21 25.80
C GLN A 83 -7.07 -8.69 25.02
N PHE A 84 -7.07 -7.40 24.72
CA PHE A 84 -5.97 -6.72 24.03
C PHE A 84 -5.03 -6.07 25.04
N PHE A 85 -3.97 -6.79 25.39
CA PHE A 85 -2.93 -6.35 26.32
C PHE A 85 -1.57 -6.38 25.62
N TYR A 86 -0.88 -5.25 25.53
CA TYR A 86 0.55 -5.24 25.28
C TYR A 86 1.29 -5.60 26.57
N ASN A 87 0.91 -4.94 27.67
CA ASN A 87 1.38 -5.27 29.02
C ASN A 87 0.38 -6.20 29.74
N PRO A 88 0.80 -7.37 30.24
CA PRO A 88 -0.11 -8.31 30.90
C PRO A 88 -0.89 -7.66 32.06
N GLY A 89 -2.23 -7.75 31.99
CA GLY A 89 -3.12 -7.22 33.03
C GLY A 89 -3.47 -5.75 32.89
N GLU A 90 -2.95 -5.04 31.89
CA GLU A 90 -3.31 -3.65 31.59
C GLU A 90 -4.14 -3.59 30.29
N PRO A 91 -5.47 -3.42 30.40
CA PRO A 91 -6.32 -3.18 29.24
C PRO A 91 -5.94 -1.91 28.52
N GLU A 92 -5.65 -2.05 27.24
CA GLU A 92 -5.42 -0.92 26.36
C GLU A 92 -6.08 -1.16 25.00
N SER A 93 -6.35 -0.07 24.30
CA SER A 93 -7.07 -0.10 23.04
C SER A 93 -6.19 -0.37 21.82
N GLY A 94 -4.92 -0.71 22.02
CA GLY A 94 -3.97 -0.91 20.93
C GLY A 94 -3.40 0.40 20.40
N MET A 95 -2.08 0.56 20.42
CA MET A 95 -1.40 1.57 19.62
C MET A 95 -1.38 1.11 18.15
N THR A 96 -1.97 1.92 17.27
CA THR A 96 -2.14 1.79 15.80
C THR A 96 -3.51 1.32 15.25
N SER A 97 -4.62 1.33 16.01
CA SER A 97 -5.94 1.19 15.38
C SER A 97 -6.34 2.49 14.63
N PRO A 98 -6.75 2.43 13.34
CA PRO A 98 -7.30 3.60 12.64
C PRO A 98 -8.66 4.06 13.22
N LEU A 99 -9.27 3.23 14.07
CA LEU A 99 -10.49 3.54 14.79
C LEU A 99 -10.15 3.69 16.26
N TRP A 100 -9.84 4.93 16.63
CA TRP A 100 -9.65 5.41 17.99
C TRP A 100 -10.68 4.76 18.92
N ALA A 101 -10.20 4.20 20.03
CA ALA A 101 -11.02 3.56 21.05
C ALA A 101 -12.17 4.49 21.47
N VAL A 102 -13.40 4.01 21.33
CA VAL A 102 -14.59 4.62 21.93
C VAL A 102 -14.88 3.91 23.23
#